data_AF-A0A251X6K0-F1
#
_entry.id   AF-A0A251X6K0-F1
#
_cell.length_a   1.000
_cell.length_b   1.000
_cell.length_c   1.000
_cell.angle_alpha   90.00
_cell.angle_beta   90.00
_cell.angle_gamma   90.00
#
_symmetry.space_group_name_H-M   'P 1'
#
loop_
_entity.id
_entity.type
_entity.pdbx_description
1 polymer ?
#
loop_
_entity_poly.entity_id
_entity_poly.type
_entity_poly.pdbx_seq_one_letter_code
_entity_poly.pdbx_strand_id
1 'polypeptide(L)'
;TQWKTSIPNEYGHSLAVSNNRIHVSASDSSDRGVLTTLDAADGSTINIEKHPDGRTSPPIVADGTQFWLGEETLYASDADTGSRKWSLDVNATVESYSSLSVHGSDLFFASRNGVVKISDGA
;
A
#
# COMPACT_ATOMS: atom_id res chain seq x y z
N THR A 1 -11.62 18.13 -16.10
CA THR A 1 -12.07 16.89 -16.77
C THR A 1 -12.24 15.81 -15.72
N GLN A 2 -13.23 14.93 -15.88
CA GLN A 2 -13.41 13.76 -15.04
C GLN A 2 -13.06 12.51 -15.85
N TRP A 3 -12.35 11.56 -15.24
CA TRP A 3 -12.09 10.25 -15.83
C TRP A 3 -12.51 9.14 -14.86
N LYS A 4 -12.70 7.93 -15.40
CA LYS A 4 -12.98 6.71 -14.64
C LYS A 4 -12.21 5.56 -15.30
N THR A 5 -11.50 4.79 -14.49
CA THR A 5 -10.77 3.59 -14.92
C THR A 5 -11.35 2.36 -14.23
N SER A 6 -11.50 1.28 -15.00
CA SER A 6 -11.79 -0.05 -14.45
C SER A 6 -10.47 -0.76 -14.20
N ILE A 7 -10.28 -1.34 -13.02
CA ILE A 7 -9.12 -2.19 -12.73
C ILE A 7 -9.46 -3.61 -13.23
N PRO A 8 -8.76 -4.14 -14.26
CA PRO A 8 -9.21 -5.37 -14.92
C PRO A 8 -9.03 -6.62 -14.05
N ASN A 9 -10.11 -7.36 -13.78
CA ASN A 9 -10.12 -8.58 -12.95
C ASN A 9 -9.67 -8.37 -11.49
N GLU A 10 -9.67 -7.12 -11.03
CA GLU A 10 -9.26 -6.75 -9.68
C GLU A 10 -10.37 -5.91 -9.01
N TYR A 11 -10.42 -5.99 -7.68
CA TYR A 11 -11.32 -5.20 -6.85
C TYR A 11 -10.51 -4.15 -6.09
N GLY A 12 -10.66 -2.87 -6.44
CA GLY A 12 -9.99 -1.78 -5.72
C GLY A 12 -10.64 -1.48 -4.37
N HIS A 13 -9.83 -1.34 -3.32
CA HIS A 13 -10.29 -1.14 -1.94
C HIS A 13 -10.01 0.27 -1.41
N SER A 14 -8.77 0.73 -1.54
CA SER A 14 -8.32 2.04 -1.06
C SER A 14 -7.19 2.55 -1.95
N LEU A 15 -6.91 3.85 -1.87
CA LEU A 15 -5.88 4.49 -2.69
C LEU A 15 -5.08 5.56 -1.95
N ALA A 16 -3.86 5.78 -2.42
CA ALA A 16 -3.01 6.93 -2.09
C ALA A 16 -2.55 7.61 -3.38
N VAL A 17 -2.25 8.92 -3.32
CA VAL A 17 -1.84 9.71 -4.49
C VAL A 17 -0.52 10.40 -4.20
N SER A 18 0.41 10.34 -5.15
CA SER A 18 1.70 11.03 -5.09
C SER A 18 2.25 11.28 -6.48
N ASN A 19 2.80 12.48 -6.75
CA ASN A 19 3.56 12.79 -7.97
C ASN A 19 2.92 12.27 -9.29
N ASN A 20 1.67 12.65 -9.53
CA ASN A 20 0.89 12.21 -10.69
C ASN A 20 0.64 10.69 -10.79
N ARG A 21 0.74 9.98 -9.67
CA ARG A 21 0.45 8.53 -9.56
C ARG A 21 -0.62 8.28 -8.52
N ILE A 22 -1.47 7.29 -8.80
CA ILE A 22 -2.47 6.77 -7.87
C ILE A 22 -2.11 5.33 -7.58
N HIS A 23 -1.90 5.01 -6.31
CA HIS A 23 -1.56 3.68 -5.82
C HIS A 23 -2.80 3.07 -5.18
N VAL A 24 -3.35 2.04 -5.79
CA VAL A 24 -4.59 1.37 -5.37
C VAL A 24 -4.25 0.00 -4.81
N SER A 25 -4.59 -0.24 -3.55
CA SER A 25 -4.67 -1.61 -3.02
C SER A 25 -5.89 -2.29 -3.63
N ALA A 26 -5.69 -3.40 -4.30
CA ALA A 26 -6.75 -4.19 -4.90
C ALA A 26 -6.58 -5.68 -4.59
N SER A 27 -7.60 -6.49 -4.81
CA SER A 27 -7.46 -7.95 -4.79
C SER A 27 -7.94 -8.60 -6.08
N ASP A 28 -7.26 -9.67 -6.48
CA ASP A 28 -7.61 -10.41 -7.70
C ASP A 28 -8.82 -11.32 -7.46
N SER A 29 -9.25 -12.03 -8.49
CA SER A 29 -10.39 -12.98 -8.38
C SER A 29 -10.16 -14.12 -7.39
N SER A 30 -8.93 -14.34 -6.92
CA SER A 30 -8.56 -15.31 -5.88
C SER A 30 -8.34 -14.64 -4.52
N ASP A 31 -8.78 -13.40 -4.34
CA ASP A 31 -8.59 -12.54 -3.17
C ASP A 31 -7.12 -12.30 -2.80
N ARG A 32 -6.20 -12.43 -3.77
CA ARG A 32 -4.80 -12.11 -3.56
C ARG A 32 -4.59 -10.61 -3.75
N GLY A 33 -3.95 -9.99 -2.77
CA GLY A 33 -3.60 -8.58 -2.82
C GLY A 33 -2.70 -8.27 -4.02
N VAL A 34 -3.06 -7.21 -4.74
CA VAL A 34 -2.23 -6.56 -5.75
C VAL A 34 -2.16 -5.06 -5.47
N LEU A 35 -1.03 -4.44 -5.82
CA LEU A 35 -0.87 -2.99 -5.85
C LEU A 35 -0.95 -2.52 -7.29
N THR A 36 -1.99 -1.77 -7.63
CA THR A 36 -2.15 -1.17 -8.95
C THR A 36 -1.72 0.29 -8.92
N THR A 37 -0.80 0.68 -9.79
CA THR A 37 -0.42 2.09 -9.98
C THR A 37 -1.04 2.63 -11.26
N LEU A 38 -1.72 3.76 -11.17
CA LEU A 38 -2.32 4.48 -12.29
C LEU A 38 -1.68 5.87 -12.46
N ASP A 39 -1.73 6.43 -13.67
CA ASP A 39 -1.44 7.84 -13.92
C ASP A 39 -2.62 8.70 -13.47
N ALA A 40 -2.37 9.74 -12.69
CA ALA A 40 -3.43 10.59 -12.14
C ALA A 40 -4.07 11.53 -13.17
N ALA A 41 -3.37 11.81 -14.28
CA ALA A 41 -3.83 12.74 -15.31
C ALA A 41 -4.95 12.13 -16.16
N ASP A 42 -4.84 10.85 -16.50
CA ASP A 42 -5.75 10.16 -17.42
C ASP A 42 -6.32 8.83 -16.90
N GLY A 43 -5.83 8.34 -15.76
CA GLY A 43 -6.26 7.08 -15.15
C GLY A 43 -5.68 5.83 -15.81
N SER A 44 -4.70 5.96 -16.71
CA SER A 44 -4.06 4.82 -17.36
C SER A 44 -3.26 3.96 -16.38
N THR A 45 -3.27 2.63 -16.56
CA THR A 45 -2.50 1.73 -15.70
C THR A 45 -1.02 1.81 -16.02
N ILE A 46 -0.20 2.14 -15.01
CA ILE A 46 1.25 2.16 -15.10
C ILE A 46 1.84 0.79 -14.74
N ASN A 47 1.39 0.18 -13.64
CA ASN A 47 1.88 -1.12 -13.18
C ASN A 47 0.85 -1.87 -12.33
N ILE A 48 0.99 -3.20 -12.26
CA ILE A 48 0.28 -4.08 -11.33
C ILE A 48 1.31 -5.01 -10.68
N GLU A 49 1.48 -4.90 -9.37
CA GLU A 49 2.39 -5.74 -8.58
C GLU A 49 1.61 -6.70 -7.70
N LYS A 50 2.01 -7.97 -7.65
CA LYS A 50 1.43 -8.94 -6.71
C LYS A 50 2.04 -8.75 -5.35
N HIS A 51 1.21 -8.67 -4.31
CA HIS A 51 1.73 -8.64 -2.95
C HIS A 51 2.38 -9.98 -2.60
N PRO A 52 3.59 -9.97 -2.00
CA PRO A 52 4.32 -11.19 -1.65
C PRO A 52 3.52 -12.13 -0.75
N ASP A 53 2.74 -11.56 0.17
CA ASP A 53 2.00 -12.30 1.19
C ASP A 53 0.53 -12.55 0.77
N GLY A 54 0.16 -12.19 -0.46
CA GLY A 54 -1.21 -12.34 -0.95
C GLY A 54 -2.24 -11.45 -0.23
N ARG A 55 -1.83 -10.55 0.67
CA ARG A 55 -2.70 -9.53 1.28
C ARG A 55 -2.19 -8.14 0.99
N THR A 56 -3.13 -7.21 0.92
CA THR A 56 -2.87 -5.79 0.71
C THR A 56 -3.60 -4.98 1.76
N SER A 57 -2.90 -4.03 2.37
CA SER A 57 -3.51 -2.97 3.15
C SER A 57 -3.69 -1.71 2.29
N PRO A 58 -4.56 -0.77 2.69
CA PRO A 58 -4.51 0.59 2.17
C PRO A 58 -3.06 1.12 2.19
N PRO A 59 -2.51 1.57 1.05
CA PRO A 59 -1.20 2.17 1.05
C PRO A 59 -1.28 3.60 1.59
N ILE A 60 -0.17 4.11 2.11
CA ILE A 60 0.02 5.54 2.38
C ILE A 60 1.29 6.01 1.69
N VAL A 61 1.37 7.30 1.36
CA VAL A 61 2.60 7.92 0.85
C VAL A 61 3.00 9.07 1.76
N ALA A 62 4.24 9.06 2.24
CA ALA A 62 4.84 10.13 3.00
C ALA A 62 6.31 10.31 2.58
N ASP A 63 6.74 11.56 2.42
CA ASP A 63 8.11 11.92 2.05
C ASP A 63 8.69 11.12 0.88
N GLY A 64 7.89 10.95 -0.19
CA GLY A 64 8.29 10.21 -1.39
C GLY A 64 8.43 8.69 -1.18
N THR A 65 7.94 8.17 -0.06
CA THR A 65 7.94 6.74 0.25
C THR A 65 6.52 6.24 0.40
N GLN A 66 6.19 5.21 -0.35
CA GLN A 66 4.95 4.47 -0.23
C GLN A 66 5.13 3.37 0.82
N PHE A 67 4.22 3.31 1.78
CA PHE A 67 4.15 2.27 2.80
C PHE A 67 2.89 1.45 2.64
N TRP A 68 3.02 0.14 2.89
CA TRP A 68 1.91 -0.80 2.88
C TRP A 68 2.23 -2.01 3.76
N LEU A 69 1.20 -2.62 4.33
CA LEU A 69 1.28 -3.81 5.18
C LEU A 69 0.88 -5.04 4.38
N GLY A 70 1.67 -6.10 4.53
CA GLY A 70 1.27 -7.49 4.28
C GLY A 70 0.68 -8.13 5.54
N GLU A 71 0.74 -9.45 5.66
CA GLU A 71 0.18 -10.17 6.82
C GLU A 71 0.98 -9.91 8.10
N GLU A 72 2.31 -9.94 7.99
CA GLU A 72 3.24 -9.79 9.12
C GLU A 72 4.43 -8.89 8.77
N THR A 73 4.43 -8.31 7.58
CA THR A 73 5.54 -7.50 7.06
C THR A 73 5.04 -6.11 6.67
N LEU A 74 5.78 -5.09 7.10
CA LEU A 74 5.66 -3.72 6.60
C LEU A 74 6.66 -3.51 5.47
N TYR A 75 6.21 -2.90 4.39
CA TYR A 75 7.04 -2.63 3.22
C TYR A 75 7.11 -1.13 2.96
N ALA A 76 8.27 -0.70 2.48
CA ALA A 76 8.48 0.64 1.97
C ALA A 76 9.03 0.57 0.55
N SER A 77 8.40 1.31 -0.34
CA SER A 77 8.82 1.48 -1.73
C SER A 77 8.97 2.96 -2.05
N ASP A 78 9.79 3.26 -3.04
CA ASP A 78 9.82 4.57 -3.65
C ASP A 78 8.48 4.86 -4.34
N ALA A 79 7.85 6.00 -3.99
CA ALA A 79 6.49 6.28 -4.43
C ALA A 79 6.38 6.58 -5.94
N ASP A 80 7.50 6.92 -6.58
CA ASP A 80 7.54 7.26 -8.00
C ASP A 80 7.89 6.05 -8.86
N THR A 81 8.86 5.26 -8.42
CA THR A 81 9.36 4.13 -9.20
C THR A 81 8.70 2.80 -8.81
N GLY A 82 8.08 2.72 -7.64
CA GLY A 82 7.61 1.47 -7.04
C GLY A 82 8.74 0.59 -6.49
N SER A 83 10.00 1.01 -6.62
CA SER A 83 11.15 0.21 -6.20
C SER A 83 11.16 0.00 -4.69
N ARG A 84 11.17 -1.25 -4.22
CA ARG A 84 11.24 -1.57 -2.80
C ARG A 84 12.51 -0.99 -2.17
N LYS A 85 12.35 -0.12 -1.19
CA LYS A 85 13.43 0.45 -0.38
C LYS A 85 13.83 -0.52 0.74
N TRP A 86 12.84 -1.04 1.47
CA TRP A 86 13.06 -1.99 2.56
C TRP A 86 11.78 -2.78 2.90
N SER A 87 11.93 -3.74 3.80
CA SER A 87 10.83 -4.40 4.51
C SER A 87 11.21 -4.74 5.94
N LEU A 88 10.21 -4.79 6.80
CA LEU A 88 10.36 -5.03 8.23
C LEU A 88 9.30 -6.03 8.69
N ASP A 89 9.73 -7.10 9.36
CA ASP A 89 8.83 -7.98 10.10
C ASP A 89 8.31 -7.21 11.33
N VAL A 90 6.99 -7.03 11.42
CA VAL A 90 6.36 -6.27 12.48
C VAL A 90 5.99 -7.12 13.70
N ASN A 91 6.26 -8.43 13.68
CA ASN A 91 6.00 -9.39 14.76
C ASN A 91 4.57 -9.31 15.30
N ALA A 92 3.61 -9.01 14.42
CA ALA A 92 2.22 -8.84 14.75
C ALA A 92 1.36 -9.27 13.56
N THR A 93 0.30 -10.03 13.85
CA THR A 93 -0.68 -10.40 12.83
C THR A 93 -1.55 -9.18 12.49
N VAL A 94 -1.41 -8.71 11.27
CA VAL A 94 -2.23 -7.63 10.70
C VAL A 94 -3.48 -8.23 10.09
N GLU A 95 -4.66 -7.77 10.52
CA GLU A 95 -5.92 -8.19 9.91
C GLU A 95 -6.04 -7.59 8.50
N SER A 96 -6.72 -8.30 7.59
CA SER A 96 -6.97 -7.78 6.24
C SER A 96 -7.51 -6.36 6.27
N TYR A 97 -7.00 -5.52 5.36
CA TYR A 97 -7.45 -4.14 5.19
C TYR A 97 -7.19 -3.21 6.39
N SER A 98 -6.34 -3.60 7.35
CA SER A 98 -5.92 -2.71 8.43
C SER A 98 -5.27 -1.46 7.87
N SER A 99 -5.67 -0.28 8.35
CA SER A 99 -5.13 1.00 7.87
C SER A 99 -3.81 1.32 8.58
N LEU A 100 -2.84 1.79 7.80
CA LEU A 100 -1.59 2.38 8.30
C LEU A 100 -1.77 3.91 8.38
N SER A 101 -1.15 4.54 9.37
CA SER A 101 -1.10 5.99 9.51
C SER A 101 0.31 6.45 9.85
N VAL A 102 0.64 7.69 9.50
CA VAL A 102 1.97 8.27 9.67
C VAL A 102 1.88 9.56 10.47
N HIS A 103 2.83 9.77 11.38
CA HIS A 103 3.00 11.02 12.12
C HIS A 103 4.51 11.30 12.30
N GLY A 104 5.03 12.28 11.57
CA GLY A 104 6.48 12.47 11.44
C GLY A 104 7.10 11.23 10.77
N SER A 105 8.16 10.69 11.38
CA SER A 105 8.80 9.43 10.95
C SER A 105 8.15 8.17 11.53
N ASP A 106 7.10 8.32 12.36
CA ASP A 106 6.47 7.19 13.03
C ASP A 106 5.28 6.65 12.21
N LEU A 107 5.19 5.33 12.13
CA LEU A 107 4.09 4.61 11.51
C LEU A 107 3.26 3.89 12.58
N PHE A 108 1.94 3.90 12.43
CA PHE A 108 1.00 3.28 13.36
C PHE A 108 -0.05 2.46 12.63
N PHE A 109 -0.34 1.26 13.13
CA PHE A 109 -1.42 0.43 12.63
C PHE A 109 -2.04 -0.43 13.74
N ALA A 110 -3.28 -0.85 13.54
CA ALA A 110 -3.93 -1.82 14.40
C ALA A 110 -3.55 -3.25 13.98
N SER A 111 -3.31 -4.10 14.97
CA SER A 111 -3.08 -5.54 14.82
C SER A 111 -4.03 -6.30 15.75
N ARG A 112 -4.07 -7.62 15.62
CA ARG A 112 -4.88 -8.47 16.51
C ARG A 112 -4.52 -8.33 17.99
N ASN A 113 -3.28 -7.96 18.29
CA ASN A 113 -2.73 -7.86 19.64
C ASN A 113 -2.65 -6.42 20.17
N GLY A 114 -3.19 -5.44 19.45
CA GLY A 114 -3.18 -4.02 19.84
C GLY A 114 -2.65 -3.09 18.75
N VAL A 115 -2.29 -1.86 19.13
CA VAL A 115 -1.70 -0.88 18.21
C VAL A 115 -0.19 -1.05 18.18
N VAL A 116 0.36 -1.20 16.97
CA VAL A 116 1.79 -1.24 16.72
C VAL A 116 2.26 0.14 16.29
N LYS A 117 3.39 0.57 16.84
CA LYS A 117 4.15 1.74 16.42
C LYS A 117 5.49 1.27 15.86
N ILE A 118 5.86 1.75 14.68
CA ILE A 118 7.20 1.61 14.11
C ILE A 118 7.83 3.00 14.05
N SER A 119 9.04 3.13 14.56
CA SER A 119 9.84 4.36 14.51
C SER A 119 11.15 4.06 13.79
N ASP A 120 11.66 5.02 13.03
CA ASP A 120 13.06 4.99 12.62
C ASP A 120 13.93 4.95 13.88
N GLY A 121 14.76 3.92 14.01
CA GLY A 121 15.67 3.79 15.16
C GLY A 121 16.64 4.96 15.20
N ALA A 122 16.64 5.71 16.29
CA ALA A 122 17.67 6.70 16.61
C ALA A 122 18.83 6.05 17.38
#